data_AF-A0A2D6R7A8-F1
#
_entry.id   AF-A0A2D6R7A8-F1
#
_cell.length_a   1.000
_cell.length_b   1.000
_cell.length_c   1.000
_cell.angle_alpha   90.00
_cell.angle_beta   90.00
_cell.angle_gamma   90.00
#
_symmetry.space_group_name_H-M   'P 1'
#
loop_
_entity.id
_entity.type
_entity.pdbx_description
1 polymer ?
#
loop_
_entity_poly.entity_id
_entity_poly.type
_entity_poly.pdbx_seq_one_letter_code
_entity_poly.pdbx_strand_id
1 'polypeptide(L)'
;MFSVKYENTASKFLKKLAVKSDVKRIFDKVDTGLDIITFGKVGYCNPCQDIVEHCDHDISKFEIISGTRIREILQQGVPFPEYLLRPEVEKTLKDYYNKTPM
;
A
#
# COMPACT_ATOMS: atom_id res chain seq x y z
N MET A 1 -14.53 -31.91 21.40
CA MET A 1 -13.32 -31.15 21.02
C MET A 1 -13.76 -30.07 20.06
N PHE A 2 -14.18 -28.92 20.59
CA PHE A 2 -14.79 -27.84 19.82
C PHE A 2 -13.69 -26.92 19.28
N SER A 3 -13.35 -27.04 18.00
CA SER A 3 -12.49 -26.09 17.31
C SER A 3 -13.29 -24.81 17.02
N VAL A 4 -13.24 -23.86 17.94
CA VAL A 4 -13.69 -22.49 17.67
C VAL A 4 -12.66 -21.85 16.73
N LYS A 5 -13.00 -21.78 15.44
CA LYS A 5 -12.25 -20.97 14.47
C LYS A 5 -12.45 -19.51 14.86
N TYR A 6 -11.46 -18.94 15.56
CA TYR A 6 -11.39 -17.51 15.81
C TYR A 6 -11.10 -16.81 14.48
N GLU A 7 -12.14 -16.34 13.80
CA GLU A 7 -11.97 -15.36 12.73
C GLU A 7 -11.49 -14.05 13.37
N ASN A 8 -10.20 -13.75 13.24
CA ASN A 8 -9.66 -12.49 13.73
C ASN A 8 -10.28 -11.32 12.96
N THR A 9 -10.54 -10.22 13.66
CA THR A 9 -11.20 -9.02 13.13
C THR A 9 -10.46 -8.45 11.91
N ALA A 10 -9.14 -8.67 11.83
CA ALA A 10 -8.28 -8.34 10.70
C ALA A 10 -8.65 -9.12 9.41
N SER A 11 -8.90 -10.44 9.50
CA SER A 11 -9.36 -11.27 8.38
C SER A 11 -10.72 -10.81 7.85
N LYS A 12 -11.63 -10.41 8.74
CA LYS A 12 -12.94 -9.85 8.36
C LYS A 12 -12.79 -8.47 7.69
N PHE A 13 -11.85 -7.65 8.14
CA PHE A 13 -11.53 -6.35 7.56
C PHE A 13 -10.86 -6.47 6.18
N LEU A 14 -9.99 -7.47 6.01
CA LEU A 14 -9.31 -7.75 4.75
C LEU A 14 -10.22 -8.38 3.69
N LYS A 15 -11.11 -9.30 4.09
CA LYS A 15 -12.18 -9.79 3.21
C LYS A 15 -13.11 -8.66 2.76
N LYS A 16 -13.28 -7.60 3.58
CA LYS A 16 -14.04 -6.40 3.23
C LYS A 16 -13.27 -5.46 2.29
N LEU A 17 -11.93 -5.50 2.31
CA LEU A 17 -11.05 -4.77 1.39
C LEU A 17 -10.90 -5.44 0.01
N ALA A 18 -11.13 -6.76 -0.07
CA ALA A 18 -11.20 -7.50 -1.34
C ALA A 18 -12.49 -7.22 -2.15
N VAL A 19 -13.38 -6.36 -1.64
CA VAL A 19 -14.51 -5.83 -2.41
C VAL A 19 -13.94 -4.84 -3.42
N LYS A 20 -14.09 -5.12 -4.72
CA LYS A 20 -13.87 -4.13 -5.80
C LYS A 20 -14.50 -2.81 -5.34
N SER A 21 -13.69 -1.78 -5.09
CA SER A 21 -14.18 -0.45 -4.70
C SER A 21 -15.25 -0.01 -5.69
N ASP A 22 -16.28 0.69 -5.25
CA ASP A 22 -17.45 1.00 -6.10
C ASP A 22 -17.08 1.70 -7.42
N VAL A 23 -15.99 2.47 -7.43
CA VAL A 23 -15.40 3.07 -8.63
C VAL A 23 -14.98 2.04 -9.67
N LYS A 24 -14.37 0.92 -9.26
CA LYS A 24 -13.94 -0.14 -10.19
C LYS A 24 -15.12 -0.86 -10.84
N ARG A 25 -16.27 -0.92 -10.13
CA ARG A 25 -17.48 -1.58 -10.60
C ARG A 25 -18.21 -0.80 -11.69
N ILE A 26 -17.94 0.50 -11.85
CA ILE A 26 -18.56 1.30 -12.91
C ILE A 26 -18.09 0.84 -14.29
N PHE A 27 -16.83 0.44 -14.40
CA PHE A 27 -16.22 -0.04 -15.65
C PHE A 27 -16.73 -1.42 -16.05
N ASP A 28 -17.33 -2.18 -15.13
CA ASP A 28 -18.04 -3.41 -15.47
C ASP A 28 -19.40 -3.14 -16.16
N LYS A 29 -19.87 -1.89 -16.14
CA LYS A 29 -21.20 -1.47 -16.62
C LYS A 29 -21.18 -0.53 -17.81
N VAL A 30 -20.01 -0.03 -18.19
CA VAL A 30 -19.84 0.97 -19.24
C VAL A 30 -18.81 0.45 -20.24
N ASP A 31 -19.18 0.41 -21.50
CA ASP A 31 -18.21 0.17 -22.57
C ASP A 31 -17.41 1.46 -22.82
N THR A 32 -16.10 1.36 -22.60
CA THR A 32 -15.17 2.49 -22.76
C THR A 32 -14.34 2.38 -24.04
N GLY A 33 -14.40 1.23 -24.75
CA GLY A 33 -13.46 0.91 -25.81
C GLY A 33 -12.00 0.75 -25.33
N LEU A 34 -11.77 0.58 -24.02
CA LEU A 34 -10.46 0.42 -23.40
C LEU A 34 -10.41 -0.86 -22.56
N ASP A 35 -9.23 -1.49 -22.52
CA ASP A 35 -8.95 -2.60 -21.62
C ASP A 35 -8.58 -2.08 -20.22
N ILE A 36 -9.49 -2.26 -19.25
CA ILE A 36 -9.31 -1.78 -17.89
C ILE A 36 -8.59 -2.81 -17.02
N ILE A 37 -7.37 -2.49 -16.58
CA ILE A 37 -6.60 -3.31 -15.64
C ILE A 37 -6.84 -2.80 -14.21
N THR A 38 -7.41 -3.64 -13.36
CA THR A 38 -7.66 -3.31 -11.95
C THR A 38 -6.66 -3.97 -11.01
N PHE A 39 -6.12 -3.20 -10.06
CA PHE A 39 -5.19 -3.66 -9.03
C PHE A 39 -5.71 -3.33 -7.63
N GLY A 40 -5.45 -4.20 -6.67
CA GLY A 40 -5.74 -4.02 -5.25
C GLY A 40 -4.79 -3.04 -4.56
N LYS A 41 -4.85 -3.03 -3.23
CA LYS A 41 -3.91 -2.26 -2.42
C LYS A 41 -2.63 -3.08 -2.27
N VAL A 42 -1.49 -2.49 -2.61
CA VAL A 42 -0.17 -3.10 -2.43
C VAL A 42 0.45 -2.69 -1.11
N GLY A 43 1.32 -3.53 -0.56
CA GLY A 43 2.11 -3.24 0.63
C GLY A 43 3.44 -3.99 0.60
N TYR A 44 4.42 -3.51 1.37
CA TYR A 44 5.69 -4.20 1.51
C TYR A 44 5.56 -5.32 2.52
N CYS A 45 5.82 -6.55 2.11
CA CYS A 45 5.79 -7.71 3.00
C CYS A 45 7.21 -8.00 3.51
N ASN A 46 7.44 -7.84 4.81
CA ASN A 46 8.77 -8.07 5.40
C ASN A 46 9.32 -9.49 5.16
N PRO A 47 8.54 -10.58 5.36
CA PRO A 47 9.00 -11.93 5.04
C PRO A 47 9.35 -12.17 3.57
N CYS A 48 8.61 -11.55 2.63
CA CYS A 48 8.87 -11.69 1.19
C CYS A 48 9.99 -10.76 0.71
N GLN A 49 10.28 -9.70 1.47
CA GLN A 49 11.14 -8.59 1.07
C GLN A 49 10.73 -7.96 -0.26
N ASP A 50 9.43 -7.87 -0.50
CA ASP A 50 8.89 -7.38 -1.77
C ASP A 50 7.56 -6.65 -1.59
N ILE A 51 7.21 -5.84 -2.59
CA ILE A 51 5.91 -5.17 -2.71
C ILE A 51 4.94 -6.17 -3.33
N VAL A 52 3.95 -6.57 -2.55
CA VAL A 52 2.96 -7.58 -2.95
C VAL A 52 1.55 -7.01 -2.86
N GLU A 53 0.70 -7.43 -3.78
CA GLU A 53 -0.75 -7.21 -3.67
C GLU A 53 -1.38 -8.28 -2.76
N HIS A 54 -0.91 -9.52 -2.86
CA HIS A 54 -1.38 -10.66 -2.08
C HIS A 54 -0.19 -11.55 -1.67
N CYS A 55 -0.15 -11.98 -0.41
CA CYS A 55 0.68 -13.08 0.06
C CYS A 55 0.02 -13.74 1.28
N ASP A 56 0.47 -14.93 1.65
CA ASP A 56 -0.13 -15.72 2.73
C ASP A 56 0.36 -15.34 4.14
N HIS A 57 1.21 -14.30 4.24
CA HIS A 57 1.71 -13.84 5.53
C HIS A 57 0.67 -13.00 6.28
N ASP A 58 0.80 -12.97 7.60
CA ASP A 58 -0.08 -12.18 8.45
C ASP A 58 0.06 -10.68 8.16
N ILE A 59 -1.03 -9.92 8.26
CA ILE A 59 -1.05 -8.49 7.97
C ILE A 59 -0.11 -7.66 8.86
N SER A 60 0.18 -8.12 10.09
CA SER A 60 1.17 -7.47 10.96
C SER A 60 2.58 -7.45 10.37
N LYS A 61 2.84 -8.26 9.33
CA LYS A 61 4.11 -8.31 8.59
C LYS A 61 4.16 -7.35 7.41
N PHE A 62 3.06 -6.66 7.12
CA PHE A 62 2.97 -5.70 6.02
C PHE A 62 3.25 -4.29 6.52
N GLU A 63 4.06 -3.57 5.76
CA GLU A 63 4.27 -2.14 5.94
C GLU A 63 3.56 -1.38 4.83
N ILE A 64 2.72 -0.42 5.25
CA ILE A 64 1.98 0.46 4.35
C ILE A 64 2.21 1.88 4.85
N ILE A 65 2.91 2.66 4.05
CA ILE A 65 3.22 4.05 4.38
C ILE A 65 2.29 4.96 3.57
N SER A 66 1.56 5.83 4.27
CA SER A 66 0.69 6.81 3.62
C SER A 66 1.52 7.95 3.02
N GLY A 67 0.99 8.61 1.97
CA GLY A 67 1.65 9.79 1.42
C GLY A 67 1.82 10.92 2.43
N THR A 68 0.94 11.04 3.42
CA THR A 68 1.09 11.98 4.54
C THR A 68 2.32 11.65 5.37
N ARG A 69 2.52 10.37 5.70
CA ARG A 69 3.69 9.93 6.45
C ARG A 69 4.99 10.13 5.68
N ILE A 70 4.98 9.93 4.35
CA ILE A 70 6.15 10.23 3.50
C ILE A 70 6.51 11.71 3.59
N ARG A 71 5.52 12.62 3.52
CA ARG A 71 5.77 14.06 3.64
C ARG A 71 6.31 14.45 5.01
N GLU A 72 5.80 13.86 6.10
CA GLU A 72 6.34 14.08 7.44
C GLU A 72 7.82 13.65 7.54
N ILE A 73 8.17 12.50 6.97
CA ILE A 73 9.56 12.00 6.95
C ILE A 73 10.46 12.96 6.14
N LEU A 74 9.98 13.44 4.98
CA LEU A 74 10.69 14.44 4.16
C LEU A 74 10.94 15.73 4.95
N GLN A 75 9.94 16.23 5.67
CA GLN A 75 10.04 17.45 6.48
C GLN A 75 10.97 17.28 7.69
N GLN A 76 10.99 16.10 8.30
CA GLN A 76 11.85 15.81 9.45
C GLN A 76 13.30 15.49 9.05
N GLY A 77 13.59 15.31 7.77
CA GLY A 77 14.92 14.90 7.29
C GLY A 77 15.33 13.49 7.71
N VAL A 78 14.37 12.64 8.09
CA VAL A 78 14.61 11.27 8.56
C VAL A 78 14.84 10.36 7.33
N PRO A 79 15.70 9.33 7.43
CA PRO A 79 15.91 8.37 6.33
C PRO A 79 14.64 7.57 5.99
N PHE A 80 14.48 7.22 4.71
CA PHE A 80 13.41 6.32 4.26
C PHE A 80 13.83 4.85 4.42
N PRO A 81 12.85 3.94 4.62
CA PRO A 81 13.11 2.54 4.38
C PRO A 81 13.53 2.30 2.93
N GLU A 82 14.53 1.45 2.71
CA GLU A 82 15.09 1.20 1.36
C GLU A 82 14.06 0.63 0.37
N TYR A 83 13.07 -0.11 0.86
CA TYR A 83 12.01 -0.67 0.02
C TYR A 83 11.03 0.40 -0.51
N LEU A 84 11.00 1.58 0.13
CA LEU A 84 9.94 2.56 -0.10
C LEU A 84 10.24 3.44 -1.31
N LEU A 85 11.49 3.90 -1.44
CA LEU A 85 11.92 4.81 -2.49
C LEU A 85 13.22 4.32 -3.09
N ARG A 86 13.32 4.40 -4.42
CA ARG A 86 14.60 4.25 -5.11
C ARG A 86 15.52 5.42 -4.73
N PRO A 87 16.84 5.22 -4.57
CA PRO A 87 17.77 6.27 -4.14
C PRO A 87 17.73 7.53 -5.01
N GLU A 88 17.51 7.38 -6.32
CA GLU A 88 17.43 8.49 -7.27
C GLU A 88 16.20 9.37 -7.03
N VAL A 89 15.08 8.74 -6.67
CA VAL A 89 13.83 9.42 -6.35
C VAL A 89 13.94 10.08 -4.98
N GLU A 90 14.49 9.38 -3.99
CA GLU A 90 14.74 9.94 -2.65
C GLU A 90 15.60 11.20 -2.72
N LYS A 91 16.69 11.17 -3.48
CA LYS A 91 17.56 12.34 -3.69
C LYS A 91 16.78 13.51 -4.29
N THR A 92 15.99 13.25 -5.34
CA THR A 92 15.20 14.28 -6.02
C THR A 92 14.20 14.94 -5.06
N LEU A 93 13.54 14.14 -4.22
CA LEU A 93 12.59 14.65 -3.23
C LEU A 93 13.30 15.47 -2.15
N LYS A 94 14.40 14.95 -1.58
CA LYS A 94 15.20 15.68 -0.59
C LYS A 94 15.70 17.03 -1.14
N ASP A 95 16.21 17.05 -2.36
CA ASP A 95 16.69 18.27 -3.01
C ASP A 95 15.58 19.32 -3.17
N TYR A 96 14.35 18.89 -3.50
CA TYR A 96 13.19 19.78 -3.60
C TYR A 96 12.80 20.36 -2.24
N TYR A 97 12.61 19.51 -1.23
CA TYR A 97 12.16 19.94 0.10
C TYR A 97 13.21 20.77 0.85
N ASN A 98 14.50 20.58 0.57
CA ASN A 98 15.57 21.41 1.13
C ASN A 98 15.63 22.81 0.51
N LYS A 99 15.24 22.97 -0.77
CA LYS A 99 15.24 24.27 -1.48
C LYS A 99 13.98 25.09 -1.23
N THR A 100 12.87 24.41 -0.96
CA THR A 100 11.57 25.01 -0.67
C THR A 100 11.12 24.59 0.72
N PRO A 101 11.69 25.18 1.80
CA PRO A 101 11.17 24.93 3.14
C PRO A 101 9.71 25.39 3.18
N MET A 102 8.80 24.47 3.52
CA MET A 102 7.38 24.76 3.69
C MET A 102 7.10 25.45 5.03
#